data_AF-A0A960PGV9-F1
#
_entry.id   AF-A0A960PGV9-F1
#
_cell.length_a   1.000
_cell.length_b   1.000
_cell.length_c   1.000
_cell.angle_alpha   90.00
_cell.angle_beta   90.00
_cell.angle_gamma   90.00
#
_symmetry.space_group_name_H-M   'P 1'
#
loop_
_entity.id
_entity.type
_entity.pdbx_description
1 polymer ?
#
loop_
_entity_poly.entity_id
_entity_poly.type
_entity_poly.pdbx_seq_one_letter_code
_entity_poly.pdbx_strand_id
1 'polypeptide(L)'
;MARRRHTPEQIIRKLAEGQKLLAGGMDVEEVCRQFGIAESTWARWLSQYRGMKADDAKRLKELEGENARLKKLLAEAELDKAMLKEVAVECGTVFAV
;
A
#
# COMPACT_ATOMS: atom_id res chain seq x y z
N MET A 1 -22.29 -26.50 -6.38
CA MET A 1 -22.42 -25.03 -6.28
C MET A 1 -21.08 -24.39 -6.63
N ALA A 2 -21.06 -23.39 -7.52
CA ALA A 2 -19.82 -22.74 -7.95
C ALA A 2 -19.13 -22.04 -6.77
N ARG A 3 -17.88 -22.42 -6.50
CA ARG A 3 -17.07 -21.83 -5.42
C ARG A 3 -16.65 -20.42 -5.84
N ARG A 4 -17.47 -19.41 -5.52
CA ARG A 4 -17.10 -18.00 -5.73
C ARG A 4 -15.88 -17.68 -4.88
N ARG A 5 -14.72 -17.55 -5.53
CA ARG A 5 -13.48 -17.11 -4.88
C ARG A 5 -13.56 -15.58 -4.72
N HIS A 6 -13.39 -15.11 -3.49
CA HIS A 6 -13.24 -13.68 -3.22
C HIS A 6 -11.77 -13.29 -3.31
N THR A 7 -11.47 -12.20 -4.01
CA THR A 7 -10.11 -11.64 -4.02
C THR A 7 -9.83 -10.95 -2.67
N PRO A 8 -8.55 -10.79 -2.28
CA PRO A 8 -8.18 -10.09 -1.05
C PRO A 8 -8.83 -8.70 -0.95
N GLU A 9 -8.90 -7.94 -2.05
CA GLU A 9 -9.51 -6.60 -2.10
C GLU A 9 -11.01 -6.65 -1.83
N GLN A 10 -11.71 -7.66 -2.38
CA GLN A 10 -13.13 -7.87 -2.13
C GLN A 10 -13.40 -8.23 -0.66
N ILE A 11 -12.55 -9.06 -0.07
CA ILE A 11 -12.63 -9.46 1.35
C ILE A 11 -12.44 -8.22 2.23
N ILE A 12 -11.40 -7.43 1.96
CA ILE A 12 -11.11 -6.21 2.71
C ILE A 12 -12.28 -5.21 2.62
N ARG A 13 -12.87 -4.99 1.43
CA ARG A 13 -14.04 -4.12 1.26
C ARG A 13 -15.24 -4.60 2.08
N LYS A 14 -15.61 -5.88 1.94
CA LYS A 14 -16.72 -6.50 2.70
C LYS A 14 -16.50 -6.41 4.20
N LEU A 15 -15.28 -6.65 4.70
CA LEU A 15 -14.94 -6.49 6.11
C LEU A 15 -15.09 -5.04 6.60
N ALA A 16 -14.77 -4.05 5.76
CA ALA A 16 -14.93 -2.63 6.12
C ALA A 16 -16.40 -2.28 6.28
N GLU A 17 -17.18 -2.65 5.28
CA GLU A 17 -18.59 -2.36 5.21
C GLU A 17 -19.35 -3.09 6.31
N GLY A 18 -19.07 -4.37 6.52
CA GLY A 18 -19.65 -5.13 7.63
C GLY A 18 -19.32 -4.55 8.99
N GLN A 19 -18.08 -4.08 9.23
CA GLN A 19 -17.78 -3.41 10.50
C GLN A 19 -18.56 -2.09 10.69
N LYS A 20 -18.85 -1.34 9.62
CA LYS A 20 -19.72 -0.16 9.72
C LYS A 20 -21.16 -0.54 10.06
N LEU A 21 -21.68 -1.61 9.46
CA LEU A 21 -23.03 -2.13 9.74
C LEU A 21 -23.14 -2.62 11.19
N LEU A 22 -22.13 -3.34 11.68
CA LEU A 22 -22.05 -3.77 13.09
C LEU A 22 -21.98 -2.57 14.05
N ALA A 23 -21.21 -1.53 13.72
CA ALA A 23 -21.17 -0.30 14.50
C ALA A 23 -22.52 0.46 14.51
N GLY A 24 -23.34 0.27 13.46
CA GLY A 24 -24.71 0.75 13.37
C GLY A 24 -25.74 -0.10 14.12
N GLY A 25 -25.31 -1.19 14.79
CA GLY A 25 -26.17 -2.05 15.59
C GLY A 25 -26.75 -3.27 14.88
N MET A 26 -26.36 -3.55 13.63
CA MET A 26 -26.70 -4.82 12.98
C MET A 26 -25.94 -5.99 13.61
N ASP A 27 -26.52 -7.18 13.56
CA ASP A 27 -25.86 -8.39 14.02
C ASP A 27 -24.99 -9.05 12.94
N VAL A 28 -24.01 -9.85 13.37
CA VAL A 28 -23.09 -10.56 12.49
C VAL A 28 -23.81 -11.50 11.53
N GLU A 29 -24.89 -12.14 11.99
CA GLU A 29 -25.68 -13.04 11.15
C GLU A 29 -26.34 -12.30 9.97
N GLU A 30 -26.92 -11.12 10.24
CA GLU A 30 -27.55 -10.28 9.21
C GLU A 30 -26.53 -9.75 8.20
N VAL A 31 -25.36 -9.32 8.69
CA VAL A 31 -24.25 -8.87 7.85
C VAL A 31 -23.75 -10.00 6.94
N CYS A 32 -23.60 -11.22 7.48
CA CYS A 32 -23.19 -12.39 6.71
C CYS A 32 -24.24 -12.76 5.63
N ARG A 33 -25.52 -12.67 5.99
CA ARG A 33 -26.65 -12.90 5.07
C ARG A 33 -26.66 -11.89 3.92
N GLN A 34 -26.44 -10.61 4.22
CA GLN A 34 -26.38 -9.55 3.22
C GLN A 34 -25.21 -9.72 2.24
N PHE A 35 -24.05 -10.19 2.71
CA PHE A 35 -22.89 -10.44 1.85
C PHE A 35 -22.88 -11.81 1.18
N GLY A 36 -23.86 -12.67 1.47
CA GLY A 36 -23.98 -14.03 0.95
C GLY A 36 -22.82 -14.93 1.37
N ILE A 37 -22.32 -14.77 2.59
CA ILE A 37 -21.20 -15.54 3.15
C ILE A 37 -21.64 -16.26 4.42
N ALA A 38 -20.97 -17.37 4.74
CA ALA A 38 -21.16 -18.03 6.03
C ALA A 38 -20.40 -17.29 7.14
N GLU A 39 -20.92 -17.32 8.36
CA GLU A 39 -20.27 -16.73 9.54
C GLU A 39 -18.87 -17.28 9.78
N SER A 40 -18.66 -18.58 9.53
CA SER A 40 -17.33 -19.20 9.61
C SER A 40 -16.33 -18.57 8.64
N THR A 41 -16.79 -18.12 7.47
CA THR A 41 -15.97 -17.40 6.49
C THR A 41 -15.67 -15.99 6.98
N TRP A 42 -16.66 -15.31 7.55
CA TRP A 42 -16.49 -13.99 8.15
C TRP A 42 -15.48 -14.01 9.32
N ALA A 43 -15.61 -14.96 10.25
CA ALA A 43 -14.68 -15.13 11.37
C ALA A 43 -13.24 -15.41 10.89
N ARG A 44 -13.08 -16.27 9.86
CA ARG A 44 -11.78 -16.52 9.24
C ARG A 44 -11.20 -15.26 8.60
N TRP A 45 -12.01 -14.50 7.87
CA TRP A 45 -11.58 -13.25 7.25
C TRP A 45 -11.22 -12.18 8.27
N LEU A 46 -11.95 -12.09 9.38
CA LEU A 46 -11.56 -11.24 10.50
C LEU A 46 -10.20 -11.68 11.05
N SER A 47 -9.98 -12.96 11.34
CA SER A 47 -8.67 -13.43 11.80
C SER A 47 -7.52 -13.09 10.82
N GLN A 48 -7.76 -13.25 9.51
CA GLN A 48 -6.74 -13.03 8.49
C GLN A 48 -6.50 -11.57 8.11
N TYR A 49 -7.51 -10.70 8.18
CA TYR A 49 -7.46 -9.34 7.58
C TYR A 49 -7.82 -8.21 8.57
N ARG A 50 -8.13 -8.49 9.85
CA ARG A 50 -8.55 -7.48 10.86
C ARG A 50 -7.48 -6.44 11.20
N GLY A 51 -6.20 -6.67 10.86
CA GLY A 51 -5.11 -5.68 11.00
C GLY A 51 -4.71 -4.96 9.71
N MET A 52 -4.97 -5.57 8.54
CA MET A 52 -4.47 -5.10 7.25
C MET A 52 -4.91 -3.68 6.90
N LYS A 53 -6.15 -3.25 7.19
CA LYS A 53 -6.57 -1.88 6.81
C LYS A 53 -5.79 -0.76 7.47
N ALA A 54 -5.49 -0.90 8.75
CA ALA A 54 -4.78 0.12 9.49
C ALA A 54 -3.29 0.06 9.18
N ASP A 55 -2.74 -1.15 9.10
CA ASP A 55 -1.32 -1.37 8.85
C ASP A 55 -0.94 -1.08 7.39
N ASP A 56 -1.77 -1.46 6.41
CA ASP A 56 -1.51 -1.20 4.98
C ASP A 56 -1.59 0.30 4.66
N ALA A 57 -2.56 1.03 5.24
CA ALA A 57 -2.68 2.48 5.05
C ALA A 57 -1.49 3.23 5.66
N LYS A 58 -1.05 2.79 6.85
CA LYS A 58 0.14 3.33 7.51
C LYS A 58 1.40 3.01 6.71
N ARG A 59 1.55 1.76 6.28
CA ARG A 59 2.70 1.29 5.48
C ARG A 59 2.77 1.98 4.12
N LEU A 60 1.63 2.19 3.47
CA LEU A 60 1.54 2.92 2.21
C LEU A 60 2.06 4.36 2.37
N LYS A 61 1.60 5.07 3.40
CA LYS A 61 2.02 6.45 3.68
C LYS A 61 3.51 6.54 4.02
N GLU A 62 4.04 5.58 4.78
CA GLU A 62 5.47 5.48 5.09
C GLU A 62 6.29 5.24 3.81
N LEU A 63 5.87 4.30 2.96
CA LEU A 63 6.55 3.98 1.70
C LEU A 63 6.50 5.15 0.71
N GLU A 64 5.39 5.88 0.63
CA GLU A 64 5.28 7.08 -0.21
C GLU A 64 6.26 8.18 0.26
N GLY A 65 6.37 8.40 1.57
CA GLY A 65 7.32 9.34 2.15
C GLY A 65 8.79 8.95 1.91
N GLU A 66 9.11 7.67 2.09
CA GLU A 66 10.45 7.14 1.78
C GLU A 66 10.77 7.28 0.29
N ASN A 67 9.83 6.95 -0.60
CA ASN A 67 10.04 7.06 -2.05
C ASN A 67 10.29 8.51 -2.47
N ALA A 68 9.54 9.46 -1.93
CA ALA A 68 9.74 10.88 -2.19
C ALA A 68 11.13 11.36 -1.73
N ARG A 69 11.54 10.96 -0.52
CA ARG A 69 12.88 11.28 0.00
C ARG A 69 13.98 10.67 -0.86
N LEU A 70 13.85 9.40 -1.24
CA LEU A 70 14.83 8.70 -2.07
C LEU A 70 14.96 9.33 -3.46
N LYS A 71 13.84 9.71 -4.09
CA LYS A 71 13.85 10.42 -5.38
C LYS A 71 14.58 11.75 -5.30
N LYS A 72 14.38 12.51 -4.22
CA LYS A 72 15.10 13.78 -4.02
C LYS A 72 16.60 13.56 -3.89
N LEU A 73 17.02 12.63 -3.02
CA LEU A 73 18.43 12.31 -2.83
C LEU A 73 19.10 11.78 -4.11
N LEU A 74 18.37 10.97 -4.89
CA LEU A 74 18.86 10.49 -6.17
C LEU A 74 19.05 11.62 -7.19
N ALA A 75 18.11 12.58 -7.25
CA ALA A 75 18.23 13.73 -8.14
C ALA A 75 19.43 14.63 -7.76
N GLU A 76 19.63 14.89 -6.46
CA GLU A 76 20.79 15.64 -5.96
C GLU A 76 22.10 14.92 -6.30
N ALA A 77 22.19 13.61 -6.05
CA ALA A 77 23.39 12.83 -6.35
C ALA A 77 23.71 12.76 -7.86
N GLU A 78 22.70 12.66 -8.72
CA GLU A 78 22.92 12.67 -10.17
C GLU A 78 23.32 14.07 -10.68
N LEU A 79 22.83 15.15 -10.06
CA LEU A 79 23.31 16.52 -10.34
C LEU A 79 24.78 16.69 -9.96
N ASP A 80 25.17 16.31 -8.74
CA ASP A 80 26.56 16.40 -8.29
C ASP A 80 27.51 15.60 -9.20
N LYS A 81 27.08 14.40 -9.59
CA LYS A 81 27.83 13.54 -10.51
C LYS A 81 27.94 14.15 -11.91
N ALA A 82 26.91 14.84 -12.39
CA ALA A 82 26.97 15.56 -13.66
C ALA A 82 27.98 16.71 -13.58
N MET A 83 27.93 17.53 -12.53
CA MET A 83 28.87 18.63 -12.30
C MET A 83 30.32 18.14 -12.21
N LEU A 84 30.57 17.07 -11.46
CA LEU A 84 31.92 16.51 -11.33
C LEU A 84 32.46 15.98 -12.68
N LYS A 85 31.60 15.41 -13.52
CA LYS A 85 31.99 14.99 -14.87
C LYS A 85 32.30 16.19 -15.75
N GLU A 86 31.53 17.26 -15.69
CA GLU A 86 31.80 18.49 -16.46
C GLU A 86 33.14 19.11 -16.05
N VAL A 87 33.41 19.24 -14.75
CA VAL A 87 34.69 19.78 -14.25
C VAL A 87 35.88 18.90 -14.66
N ALA A 88 35.72 17.57 -14.63
CA ALA A 88 36.75 16.64 -15.10
C ALA A 88 37.04 16.80 -16.61
N VAL A 89 36.01 17.10 -17.41
CA VAL A 89 36.15 17.36 -18.85
C VAL A 89 36.82 18.70 -19.10
N GLU A 90 36.42 19.78 -18.40
CA GLU A 90 37.04 21.11 -18.54
C GLU A 90 38.50 21.15 -18.08
N CYS A 91 38.84 20.53 -16.95
CA CYS A 91 40.25 20.46 -16.53
C CYS A 91 41.09 19.62 -17.49
N GLY A 92 40.53 18.53 -18.03
CA GLY A 92 41.23 17.69 -19.02
C GLY A 92 41.54 18.42 -20.33
N THR A 93 40.66 19.33 -20.78
CA THR A 93 40.88 20.12 -22.00
C THR A 93 41.81 21.31 -21.78
N VAL A 94 41.76 21.96 -20.61
CA VAL A 94 42.66 23.09 -20.28
C VAL A 94 44.11 22.65 -20.09
N PHE A 95 44.38 21.43 -19.62
CA PHE A 95 45.73 20.89 -19.49
C PHE A 95 46.29 20.22 -20.76
N ALA A 96 45.48 20.08 -21.82
CA ALA A 96 45.86 19.42 -23.07
C ALA A 96 46.12 20.38 -24.25
N VAL A 97 46.04 21.70 -24.04
CA VAL A 97 46.40 22.77 -25.00
C VAL A 97 47.65 23.49 -24.51
#